data_AF-A0A1C5AXV1-F1
#
_entry.id   AF-A0A1C5AXV1-F1
#
_cell.length_a   1.000
_cell.length_b   1.000
_cell.length_c   1.000
_cell.angle_alpha   90.00
_cell.angle_beta   90.00
_cell.angle_gamma   90.00
#
_symmetry.space_group_name_H-M   'P 1'
#
loop_
_entity.id
_entity.type
_entity.pdbx_description
1 polymer ?
#
loop_
_entity_poly.entity_id
_entity_poly.type
_entity_poly.pdbx_seq_one_letter_code
_entity_poly.pdbx_strand_id
1 'polypeptide(L)'
;MRIRSVAATGVVALLAVALGGCGKAPYDERMKYLDGISQHGIDYRVQLFDQKTEPSKEACEIGYDLLKPNPPADDELGTATDTWRDQVKEAYIKSCMTGELKPKPDVDGVDAVTPVPITARPVPSVSASPAA
;
A
#
# COMPACT_ATOMS: atom_id res chain seq x y z
N MET A 1 -6.75 -50.84 -9.74
CA MET A 1 -5.47 -50.76 -8.99
C MET A 1 -4.49 -49.93 -9.82
N ARG A 2 -4.16 -48.72 -9.36
CA ARG A 2 -2.96 -47.89 -9.68
C ARG A 2 -3.27 -46.46 -9.24
N ILE A 3 -3.15 -46.25 -7.94
CA ILE A 3 -3.26 -44.96 -7.28
C ILE A 3 -1.98 -44.22 -7.62
N ARG A 4 -2.09 -43.06 -8.28
CA ARG A 4 -0.95 -42.20 -8.60
C ARG A 4 -0.53 -41.48 -7.32
N SER A 5 0.71 -41.71 -6.91
CA SER A 5 1.36 -41.11 -5.75
C SER A 5 1.32 -39.58 -5.83
N VAL A 6 0.58 -38.96 -4.91
CA VAL A 6 0.68 -37.52 -4.65
C VAL A 6 1.88 -37.32 -3.72
N ALA A 7 2.99 -36.87 -4.30
CA ALA A 7 4.14 -36.41 -3.53
C ALA A 7 3.77 -35.07 -2.86
N ALA A 8 3.38 -35.18 -1.59
CA ALA A 8 3.29 -34.06 -0.67
C ALA A 8 4.69 -33.45 -0.52
N THR A 9 4.95 -32.39 -1.29
CA THR A 9 6.07 -31.47 -1.06
C THR A 9 5.46 -30.42 -0.13
N GLY A 10 5.65 -30.48 1.18
CA GLY A 10 6.95 -30.47 1.83
C GLY A 10 7.22 -29.03 2.23
N VAL A 11 6.67 -28.65 3.38
CA VAL A 11 6.74 -27.37 4.08
C VAL A 11 8.12 -26.69 3.94
N VAL A 12 8.16 -25.47 3.40
CA VAL A 12 9.24 -24.51 3.65
C VAL A 12 8.64 -23.33 4.40
N ALA A 13 8.42 -23.56 5.69
CA ALA A 13 8.24 -22.49 6.66
C ALA A 13 9.63 -21.88 6.90
N LEU A 14 9.92 -20.76 6.22
CA LEU A 14 10.97 -19.85 6.68
C LEU A 14 10.38 -18.98 7.80
N LEU A 15 10.13 -19.63 8.94
CA LEU A 15 10.05 -18.98 10.24
C LEU A 15 11.47 -18.55 10.60
N ALA A 16 11.86 -17.36 10.11
CA ALA A 16 12.97 -16.63 10.70
C ALA A 16 12.51 -16.18 12.10
N VAL A 17 12.68 -17.07 13.07
CA VAL A 17 12.52 -16.77 14.48
C VAL A 17 13.64 -15.79 14.85
N ALA A 18 13.33 -14.50 14.80
CA ALA A 18 14.13 -13.46 15.45
C ALA A 18 13.94 -13.60 16.96
N LEU A 19 14.81 -14.40 17.59
CA LEU A 19 15.07 -14.31 19.03
C LEU A 19 15.83 -13.00 19.27
N GLY A 20 15.13 -11.94 19.66
CA GLY A 20 15.77 -10.67 20.00
C GLY A 20 14.80 -9.60 20.50
N GLY A 21 14.60 -9.56 21.82
CA GLY A 21 14.05 -8.42 22.56
C GLY A 21 12.53 -8.18 22.42
N CYS A 22 11.80 -8.24 23.53
CA CYS A 22 10.60 -7.39 23.69
C CYS A 22 11.09 -5.95 23.55
N GLY A 23 10.92 -5.37 22.38
CA GLY A 23 11.44 -4.06 22.05
C GLY A 23 10.90 -3.58 20.72
N LYS A 24 10.98 -2.27 20.52
CA LYS A 24 10.50 -1.59 19.34
C LYS A 24 11.21 -2.09 18.09
N ALA A 25 10.45 -2.49 17.07
CA ALA A 25 11.04 -2.88 15.80
C ALA A 25 11.75 -1.69 15.14
N PRO A 26 12.88 -1.92 14.46
CA PRO A 26 13.63 -0.87 13.79
C PRO A 26 12.75 -0.12 12.77
N TYR A 27 13.02 1.16 12.59
CA TYR A 27 12.24 2.02 11.70
C TYR A 27 12.17 1.47 10.27
N ASP A 28 13.29 1.00 9.72
CA ASP A 28 13.34 0.43 8.37
C ASP A 28 12.47 -0.80 8.20
N GLU A 29 12.33 -1.62 9.26
CA GLU A 29 11.46 -2.79 9.24
C GLU A 29 9.98 -2.36 9.24
N ARG A 30 9.63 -1.36 10.05
CA ARG A 30 8.27 -0.78 10.06
C ARG A 30 7.93 -0.14 8.70
N MET A 31 8.87 0.55 8.06
CA MET A 31 8.64 1.14 6.73
C MET A 31 8.54 0.07 5.64
N LYS A 32 9.39 -0.97 5.66
CA LYS A 32 9.26 -2.12 4.75
C LYS A 32 7.92 -2.84 4.93
N TYR A 33 7.44 -2.95 6.16
CA TYR A 33 6.14 -3.54 6.44
C TYR A 33 5.00 -2.68 5.85
N LEU A 34 5.09 -1.35 5.93
CA LEU A 34 4.14 -0.45 5.25
C LEU A 34 4.20 -0.58 3.73
N ASP A 35 5.39 -0.63 3.14
CA ASP A 35 5.53 -0.85 1.69
C ASP A 35 4.86 -2.18 1.28
N GLY A 36 5.06 -3.24 2.07
CA GLY A 36 4.44 -4.55 1.86
C GLY A 36 2.92 -4.53 2.00
N ILE A 37 2.38 -3.87 3.05
CA ILE A 37 0.94 -3.78 3.25
C ILE A 37 0.27 -2.95 2.15
N SER A 38 0.93 -1.90 1.69
CA SER A 38 0.47 -1.10 0.56
C SER A 38 0.43 -1.93 -0.73
N GLN A 39 1.45 -2.75 -0.99
CA GLN A 39 1.45 -3.64 -2.14
C GLN A 39 0.29 -4.65 -2.06
N HIS A 40 0.01 -5.24 -0.89
CA HIS A 40 -1.14 -6.11 -0.71
C HIS A 40 -2.47 -5.41 -1.00
N GLY A 41 -2.59 -4.11 -0.68
CA GLY A 41 -3.75 -3.31 -1.06
C GLY A 41 -3.91 -3.20 -2.57
N ILE A 42 -2.82 -2.92 -3.29
CA ILE A 42 -2.81 -2.85 -4.77
C ILE A 42 -3.16 -4.20 -5.39
N ASP A 43 -2.60 -5.29 -4.88
CA ASP A 43 -2.88 -6.63 -5.38
C ASP A 43 -4.35 -7.00 -5.19
N TYR A 44 -4.93 -6.65 -4.05
CA TYR A 44 -6.35 -6.87 -3.79
C TYR A 44 -7.25 -6.02 -4.70
N ARG A 45 -6.85 -4.78 -5.01
CA ARG A 45 -7.54 -3.96 -6.02
C ARG A 45 -7.59 -4.66 -7.38
N VAL A 46 -6.50 -5.30 -7.82
CA VAL A 46 -6.49 -6.08 -9.06
C VAL A 46 -7.50 -7.24 -8.98
N GLN A 47 -7.55 -7.95 -7.86
CA GLN A 47 -8.53 -9.02 -7.64
C GLN A 47 -9.99 -8.53 -7.67
N LEU A 48 -10.25 -7.32 -7.16
CA LEU A 48 -11.58 -6.71 -7.23
C LEU A 48 -11.98 -6.40 -8.68
N PHE A 49 -11.05 -5.88 -9.48
CA PHE A 49 -11.30 -5.64 -10.91
C PHE A 49 -11.54 -6.93 -11.69
N ASP A 50 -10.79 -7.99 -11.41
CA ASP A 50 -11.00 -9.32 -12.02
C ASP A 50 -12.41 -9.86 -11.69
N GLN A 51 -12.92 -9.54 -10.51
CA GLN A 51 -14.28 -9.87 -10.05
C GLN A 51 -15.34 -8.85 -10.50
N LYS A 52 -14.98 -7.88 -11.37
CA LYS A 52 -15.86 -6.79 -11.83
C LYS A 52 -16.50 -6.00 -10.68
N THR A 53 -15.78 -5.91 -9.56
CA THR A 53 -16.21 -5.19 -8.35
C THR A 53 -15.39 -3.91 -8.22
N GLU A 54 -16.04 -2.81 -7.87
CA GLU A 54 -15.33 -1.54 -7.67
C GLU A 54 -14.58 -1.52 -6.32
N PRO A 55 -13.37 -0.95 -6.27
CA PRO A 55 -12.58 -0.80 -5.05
C PRO A 55 -13.15 0.31 -4.15
N SER A 56 -14.25 0.00 -3.47
CA SER A 56 -14.83 0.84 -2.43
C SER A 56 -14.06 0.73 -1.11
N LYS A 57 -14.25 1.70 -0.22
CA LYS A 57 -13.66 1.67 1.13
C LYS A 57 -14.03 0.40 1.88
N GLU A 58 -15.31 0.00 1.82
CA GLU A 58 -15.82 -1.21 2.47
C GLU A 58 -15.19 -2.49 1.88
N ALA A 59 -15.05 -2.57 0.55
CA ALA A 59 -14.41 -3.72 -0.09
C ALA A 59 -12.94 -3.85 0.35
N CYS A 60 -12.22 -2.73 0.41
CA CYS A 60 -10.84 -2.70 0.88
C CYS A 60 -10.73 -2.98 2.39
N GLU A 61 -11.68 -2.56 3.21
CA GLU A 61 -11.73 -2.93 4.64
C GLU A 61 -11.90 -4.44 4.82
N ILE A 62 -12.79 -5.08 4.04
CA ILE A 62 -12.95 -6.53 4.03
C ILE A 62 -11.64 -7.22 3.62
N GLY A 63 -10.97 -6.71 2.56
CA GLY A 63 -9.67 -7.23 2.13
C GLY A 63 -8.62 -7.18 3.22
N TYR A 64 -8.58 -6.08 3.97
CA TYR A 64 -7.67 -5.92 5.12
C TYR A 64 -7.97 -6.91 6.24
N ASP A 65 -9.25 -7.08 6.59
CA ASP A 65 -9.68 -8.00 7.66
C ASP A 65 -9.39 -9.47 7.29
N LEU A 66 -9.48 -9.82 6.00
CA LEU A 66 -9.12 -11.14 5.47
C LEU A 66 -7.61 -11.40 5.52
N LEU A 67 -6.79 -10.36 5.35
CA LEU A 67 -5.33 -10.45 5.39
C LEU A 67 -4.80 -10.82 6.78
N LYS A 68 -5.54 -10.50 7.85
CA LYS A 68 -5.15 -10.71 9.26
C LYS A 68 -3.70 -10.27 9.53
N PRO A 69 -3.38 -8.99 9.29
CA PRO A 69 -2.02 -8.49 9.37
C PRO A 69 -1.45 -8.62 10.78
N ASN A 70 -0.18 -8.98 10.85
CA ASN A 70 0.59 -9.05 12.10
C ASN A 70 1.71 -8.01 12.06
N PRO A 71 1.42 -6.73 12.37
CA PRO A 71 2.40 -5.67 12.26
C PRO A 71 3.54 -5.82 13.28
N PRO A 72 4.77 -5.40 12.91
CA PRO A 72 5.89 -5.36 13.85
C PRO A 72 5.62 -4.35 14.97
N ALA A 73 6.23 -4.58 16.13
CA ALA A 73 6.08 -3.70 17.28
C ALA A 73 6.62 -2.29 17.03
N ASP A 74 5.93 -1.27 17.53
CA ASP A 74 6.37 0.14 17.43
C ASP A 74 6.63 0.79 18.80
N ASP A 75 6.37 0.06 19.89
CA ASP A 75 6.67 0.48 21.26
C ASP A 75 7.81 -0.33 21.90
N GLU A 76 8.32 0.20 23.01
CA GLU A 76 9.39 -0.43 23.79
C GLU A 76 8.94 -1.71 24.51
N LEU A 77 7.63 -1.98 24.56
CA LEU A 77 7.05 -3.18 25.17
C LEU A 77 7.02 -4.37 24.18
N GLY A 78 7.45 -4.16 22.93
CA GLY A 78 7.39 -5.18 21.89
C GLY A 78 5.97 -5.45 21.40
N THR A 79 5.08 -4.46 21.52
CA THR A 79 3.70 -4.51 21.06
C THR A 79 3.49 -3.51 19.91
N ALA A 80 2.58 -3.85 18.98
CA ALA A 80 2.05 -2.89 18.03
C ALA A 80 0.93 -2.09 18.70
N THR A 81 1.12 -0.79 18.84
CA THR A 81 0.14 0.15 19.38
C THR A 81 -1.08 0.24 18.46
N ASP A 82 -2.23 0.63 19.01
CA ASP A 82 -3.45 0.80 18.21
C ASP A 82 -3.25 1.85 17.12
N THR A 83 -2.55 2.95 17.43
CA THR A 83 -2.18 3.98 16.45
C THR A 83 -1.36 3.42 15.30
N TRP A 84 -0.41 2.51 15.58
CA TRP A 84 0.37 1.87 14.53
C TRP A 84 -0.48 0.92 13.67
N ARG A 85 -1.36 0.14 14.29
CA ARG A 85 -2.31 -0.73 13.57
C ARG A 85 -3.24 0.07 12.67
N ASP A 86 -3.68 1.24 13.12
CA ASP A 86 -4.51 2.16 12.33
C ASP A 86 -3.74 2.69 11.12
N GLN A 87 -2.47 3.08 11.29
CA GLN A 87 -1.62 3.52 10.16
C GLN A 87 -1.42 2.43 9.12
N VAL A 88 -1.20 1.18 9.57
CA VAL A 88 -1.09 0.00 8.69
C VAL A 88 -2.41 -0.24 7.93
N LYS A 89 -3.55 -0.14 8.63
CA LYS A 89 -4.88 -0.28 8.02
C LYS A 89 -5.15 0.81 6.99
N GLU A 90 -4.87 2.06 7.32
CA GLU A 90 -5.00 3.18 6.40
C GLU A 90 -4.10 3.03 5.17
N ALA A 91 -2.86 2.59 5.35
CA ALA A 91 -1.93 2.36 4.25
C ALA A 91 -2.47 1.32 3.26
N TYR A 92 -2.98 0.20 3.76
CA TYR A 92 -3.62 -0.82 2.93
C TYR A 92 -4.84 -0.26 2.20
N ILE A 93 -5.80 0.32 2.94
CA ILE A 93 -7.07 0.78 2.37
C ILE A 93 -6.82 1.83 1.29
N LYS A 94 -5.93 2.80 1.57
CA LYS A 94 -5.60 3.85 0.61
C LYS A 94 -4.98 3.26 -0.65
N SER A 95 -4.02 2.35 -0.51
CA SER A 95 -3.35 1.72 -1.65
C SER A 95 -4.30 0.85 -2.47
N CYS A 96 -5.27 0.18 -1.83
CA CYS A 96 -6.35 -0.54 -2.50
C CYS A 96 -7.29 0.40 -3.28
N MET A 97 -7.66 1.52 -2.70
CA MET A 97 -8.56 2.48 -3.35
C MET A 97 -7.90 3.27 -4.49
N THR A 98 -6.61 3.62 -4.38
CA THR A 98 -5.92 4.43 -5.40
C THR A 98 -5.15 3.59 -6.40
N GLY A 99 -4.67 2.41 -6.02
CA GLY A 99 -3.72 1.63 -6.82
C GLY A 99 -2.29 2.19 -6.79
N GLU A 100 -2.01 3.14 -5.89
CA GLU A 100 -0.70 3.78 -5.74
C GLU A 100 -0.09 3.41 -4.38
N LEU A 101 1.22 3.23 -4.34
CA LEU A 101 1.95 3.14 -3.08
C LEU A 101 1.82 4.48 -2.34
N LYS A 102 1.49 4.46 -1.05
CA LYS A 102 1.46 5.70 -0.25
C LYS A 102 2.85 6.34 -0.30
N PRO A 103 2.98 7.64 -0.63
CA PRO A 103 4.27 8.32 -0.53
C PRO A 103 4.77 8.19 0.91
N LYS A 104 6.04 7.79 1.06
CA LYS A 104 6.70 7.61 2.37
C LYS A 104 6.56 8.93 3.16
N PRO A 105 6.33 8.89 4.49
CA PRO A 105 6.41 10.11 5.28
C PRO A 105 7.84 10.66 5.15
N ASP A 106 7.94 11.87 4.59
CA ASP A 106 9.22 12.56 4.40
C ASP A 106 9.96 12.61 5.74
N VAL A 107 11.17 12.04 5.76
CA VAL A 107 12.15 12.35 6.80
C VAL A 107 12.66 13.75 6.48
N ASP A 108 12.55 14.64 7.46
CA ASP A 108 12.94 16.06 7.42
C ASP A 108 11.93 17.03 6.78
N GLY A 109 11.48 17.98 7.60
CA GLY A 109 10.55 19.03 7.24
C GLY A 109 11.11 19.99 6.19
N VAL A 110 10.88 19.68 4.92
CA VAL A 110 11.11 20.59 3.80
C VAL A 110 9.79 20.81 3.08
N ASP A 111 9.23 22.01 3.25
CA ASP A 111 8.06 22.50 2.52
C ASP A 111 8.28 22.40 1.00
N ALA A 112 7.72 21.37 0.38
CA ALA A 112 7.70 21.23 -1.06
C ALA A 112 6.68 22.21 -1.68
N VAL A 113 7.04 23.49 -1.71
CA VAL A 113 6.38 24.50 -2.54
C VAL A 113 6.67 24.13 -3.99
N THR A 114 5.74 23.44 -4.63
CA THR A 114 5.78 23.21 -6.08
C THR A 114 4.91 24.29 -6.73
N PRO A 115 5.48 25.34 -7.36
CA PRO A 115 4.68 26.33 -8.06
C PRO A 115 4.01 25.70 -9.28
N VAL A 116 2.68 25.70 -9.30
CA VAL A 116 1.85 25.30 -10.46
C VAL A 116 2.07 26.31 -11.59
N PRO A 117 2.46 25.91 -12.82
CA PRO A 117 2.47 26.82 -13.96
C PRO A 117 1.02 27.20 -14.30
N ILE A 118 0.72 28.49 -14.28
CA ILE A 118 -0.58 29.02 -14.65
C ILE A 118 -0.81 28.80 -16.17
N THR A 119 -1.90 28.11 -16.45
CA THR A 119 -2.70 28.04 -17.68
C THR A 119 -2.46 29.16 -18.71
N ALA A 120 -1.96 28.80 -19.90
CA ALA A 120 -2.22 29.55 -21.14
C ALA A 120 -3.15 28.72 -22.04
N ARG A 121 -4.36 29.22 -22.23
CA ARG A 121 -5.48 28.66 -23.02
C ARG A 121 -5.14 28.64 -24.53
N PRO A 122 -5.66 27.68 -25.32
CA PRO A 122 -5.40 27.63 -26.77
C PRO A 122 -6.17 28.74 -27.50
N VAL A 123 -5.47 29.54 -28.31
CA VAL A 123 -6.10 30.44 -29.29
C VAL A 123 -6.24 29.71 -30.63
N PRO A 124 -7.45 29.45 -31.14
CA PRO A 124 -7.64 28.94 -32.49
C PRO A 124 -7.31 30.04 -33.51
N SER A 125 -6.41 29.71 -34.44
CA SER A 125 -6.16 30.52 -35.64
C SER A 125 -7.42 30.51 -36.51
N VAL A 126 -8.08 31.67 -36.63
CA VAL A 126 -9.05 31.94 -37.69
C VAL A 126 -8.64 33.25 -38.36
N SER A 127 -8.27 33.13 -39.63
CA SER A 127 -8.02 34.23 -40.55
C SER A 127 -9.18 35.22 -40.58
N ALA A 128 -8.87 36.51 -40.48
CA ALA A 128 -9.63 37.58 -41.09
C ALA A 128 -8.64 38.66 -41.56
N SER A 129 -8.34 38.64 -42.86
CA SER A 129 -7.85 39.81 -43.58
C SER A 129 -9.04 40.78 -43.75
N PRO A 130 -8.85 42.09 -43.58
CA PRO A 130 -9.00 42.96 -44.74
C PRO A 130 -7.98 44.11 -44.83
N ALA A 131 -7.97 44.68 -46.03
CA ALA A 131 -7.05 45.64 -46.60
C ALA A 131 -6.95 47.01 -45.89
N ALA A 132 -5.76 47.62 -46.05
CA ALA A 132 -5.59 49.00 -46.53
C ALA A 132 -4.31 49.07 -47.37
#